data_AF-A0AAU5W8E2-F1
#
_entry.id   AF-A0AAU5W8E2-F1
#
_cell.length_a   1.000
_cell.length_b   1.000
_cell.length_c   1.000
_cell.angle_alpha   90.00
_cell.angle_beta   90.00
_cell.angle_gamma   90.00
#
_symmetry.space_group_name_H-M   'P 1'
#
loop_
_entity.id
_entity.type
_entity.pdbx_description
1 polymer ?
#
loop_
_entity_poly.entity_id
_entity_poly.type
_entity_poly.pdbx_seq_one_letter_code
_entity_poly.pdbx_strand_id
1 'polypeptide(L)'
;MPGARTGPLRKALNVPLAEVAIAAFELSRPDGAAVSLIAVFQDASGGCLATVADDHGVMVDLAAPPAGTDRIVLAAETASGPLSRFGGLRCTLRDGASADLAVLSGAAAGETTPEPVHLLGECYRRGTGWWFREIGHGLPDAAAIVRTLGAGAAEYHRIREAAAAVAAATAASASASADGTRPASSGTARALPPANLASARIAGERRARGPVSLEVAVDLSVSMRAHARPRKAALRALADFARREMADGDLLTSVAFAGRAAVMVPPADVRGLPQVTDKALGDVGQGTLLAPALELLLELRAQRPAEPGACSLMVITDASLFDAPSTLSALLRRAGHGAVHLVVPRSTRRRLPLKGHDWADRATVWRFRDADQLGLIYGEVFAAMTGQRLEIRRPHP
;
A
#
# COMPACT_ATOMS: atom_id res chain seq x y z
N MET A 1 -38.74 14.53 -7.66
CA MET A 1 -38.10 14.97 -6.41
C MET A 1 -39.02 14.69 -5.23
N PRO A 2 -38.83 13.60 -4.48
CA PRO A 2 -39.33 13.50 -3.12
C PRO A 2 -38.18 13.69 -2.12
N GLY A 3 -38.34 14.67 -1.23
CA GLY A 3 -37.34 15.05 -0.24
C GLY A 3 -37.07 13.94 0.77
N ALA A 4 -35.78 13.68 1.01
CA ALA A 4 -35.32 12.81 2.08
C ALA A 4 -35.65 13.47 3.43
N ARG A 5 -36.61 12.88 4.14
CA ARG A 5 -36.90 13.21 5.53
C ARG A 5 -35.75 12.72 6.40
N THR A 6 -34.93 13.64 6.91
CA THR A 6 -33.98 13.40 8.00
C THR A 6 -34.75 13.22 9.31
N GLY A 7 -35.22 11.99 9.54
CA GLY A 7 -35.64 11.56 10.87
C GLY A 7 -34.44 11.47 11.83
N PRO A 8 -34.67 11.48 13.15
CA PRO A 8 -33.59 11.33 14.13
C PRO A 8 -32.84 10.01 13.88
N LEU A 9 -31.50 10.10 13.82
CA LEU A 9 -30.61 8.96 13.63
C LEU A 9 -30.90 7.93 14.74
N ARG A 10 -31.56 6.82 14.40
CA ARG A 10 -31.75 5.71 15.33
C ARG A 10 -30.37 5.11 15.61
N LYS A 11 -29.98 5.07 16.89
CA LYS A 11 -28.75 4.42 17.35
C LYS A 11 -28.67 3.02 16.74
N ALA A 12 -27.57 2.69 16.08
CA ALA A 12 -27.39 1.37 15.46
C ALA A 12 -27.16 0.34 16.58
N LEU A 13 -28.21 -0.36 17.00
CA LEU A 13 -28.16 -1.34 18.08
C LEU A 13 -28.45 -2.74 17.53
N ASN A 14 -27.54 -3.68 17.79
CA ASN A 14 -27.68 -5.09 17.41
C ASN A 14 -27.96 -5.26 15.90
N VAL A 15 -27.13 -4.68 15.05
CA VAL A 15 -27.21 -4.93 13.59
C VAL A 15 -26.63 -6.33 13.33
N PRO A 16 -27.40 -7.29 12.81
CA PRO A 16 -26.89 -8.64 12.55
C PRO A 16 -25.87 -8.63 11.41
N LEU A 17 -24.75 -9.30 11.63
CA LEU A 17 -23.67 -9.52 10.64
C LEU A 17 -23.47 -11.02 10.36
N ALA A 18 -24.47 -11.85 10.68
CA ALA A 18 -24.36 -13.31 10.60
C ALA A 18 -24.15 -13.84 9.17
N GLU A 19 -24.67 -13.15 8.16
CA GLU A 19 -24.48 -13.48 6.73
C GLU A 19 -23.34 -12.66 6.08
N VAL A 20 -22.67 -11.82 6.88
CA VAL A 20 -21.63 -10.90 6.39
C VAL A 20 -20.27 -11.55 6.60
N ALA A 21 -19.67 -12.04 5.52
CA ALA A 21 -18.30 -12.54 5.55
C ALA A 21 -17.29 -11.39 5.75
N ILE A 22 -17.54 -10.25 5.12
CA ILE A 22 -16.66 -9.07 5.18
C ILE A 22 -17.48 -7.83 5.53
N ALA A 23 -17.18 -7.23 6.68
CA ALA A 23 -17.71 -5.92 7.05
C ALA A 23 -16.78 -4.82 6.55
N ALA A 24 -17.25 -3.99 5.61
CA ALA A 24 -16.52 -2.82 5.16
C ALA A 24 -17.00 -1.58 5.91
N PHE A 25 -16.07 -0.88 6.55
CA PHE A 25 -16.32 0.38 7.23
C PHE A 25 -15.65 1.50 6.44
N GLU A 26 -16.43 2.42 5.88
CA GLU A 26 -15.93 3.52 5.08
C GLU A 26 -16.09 4.83 5.83
N LEU A 27 -14.99 5.56 6.02
CA LEU A 27 -14.97 6.90 6.60
C LEU A 27 -15.00 7.93 5.47
N SER A 28 -16.17 8.55 5.27
CA SER A 28 -16.31 9.73 4.43
C SER A 28 -15.94 10.97 5.22
N ARG A 29 -15.10 11.82 4.60
CA ARG A 29 -14.60 13.08 5.16
C ARG A 29 -14.54 14.14 4.06
N PRO A 30 -14.77 15.43 4.36
CA PRO A 30 -14.42 16.50 3.42
C PRO A 30 -12.90 16.54 3.22
N ASP A 31 -12.49 16.84 1.99
CA ASP A 31 -11.12 16.64 1.46
C ASP A 31 -9.97 17.08 2.39
N GLY A 32 -8.96 16.20 2.51
CA GLY A 32 -7.67 16.51 3.17
C GLY A 32 -7.61 16.32 4.68
N ALA A 33 -8.69 15.90 5.34
CA ALA A 33 -8.72 15.63 6.78
C ALA A 33 -7.81 14.45 7.18
N ALA A 34 -6.97 14.60 8.21
CA ALA A 34 -6.04 13.56 8.69
C ALA A 34 -6.69 12.63 9.75
N VAL A 35 -7.92 12.19 9.48
CA VAL A 35 -8.66 11.25 10.35
C VAL A 35 -8.50 9.85 9.79
N SER A 36 -8.06 8.90 10.62
CA SER A 36 -7.95 7.49 10.27
C SER A 36 -9.04 6.69 10.96
N LEU A 37 -9.49 5.63 10.30
CA LEU A 37 -10.34 4.61 10.86
C LEU A 37 -9.49 3.45 11.34
N ILE A 38 -9.67 3.02 12.58
CA ILE A 38 -8.98 1.89 13.19
C ILE A 38 -9.98 0.79 13.58
N ALA A 39 -9.60 -0.46 13.32
CA ALA A 39 -10.25 -1.66 13.83
C ALA A 39 -9.29 -2.40 14.76
N VAL A 40 -9.70 -2.60 16.01
CA VAL A 40 -8.91 -3.25 17.05
C VAL A 40 -9.55 -4.58 17.41
N PHE A 41 -8.83 -5.67 17.15
CA PHE A 41 -9.26 -7.04 17.44
C PHE A 41 -8.87 -7.36 18.88
N GLN A 42 -9.86 -7.75 19.69
CA GLN A 42 -9.70 -7.97 21.11
C GLN A 42 -10.09 -9.38 21.54
N ASP A 43 -9.33 -9.92 22.49
CA ASP A 43 -9.71 -11.13 23.21
C ASP A 43 -10.77 -10.87 24.30
N ALA A 44 -11.21 -11.94 24.97
CA ALA A 44 -12.18 -11.89 26.07
C ALA A 44 -11.83 -10.89 27.18
N SER A 45 -10.54 -10.67 27.41
CA SER A 45 -10.01 -9.80 28.48
C SER A 45 -9.91 -8.33 28.06
N GLY A 46 -10.17 -8.01 26.79
CA GLY A 46 -9.93 -6.69 26.20
C GLY A 46 -8.49 -6.49 25.73
N GLY A 47 -7.69 -7.56 25.68
CA GLY A 47 -6.33 -7.54 25.16
C GLY A 47 -6.31 -7.32 23.66
N CYS A 48 -5.47 -6.40 23.18
CA CYS A 48 -5.31 -6.12 21.75
C CYS A 48 -4.51 -7.24 21.07
N LEU A 49 -5.17 -8.00 20.19
CA LEU A 49 -4.56 -9.05 19.36
C LEU A 49 -4.00 -8.48 18.06
N ALA A 50 -4.71 -7.53 17.45
CA ALA A 50 -4.31 -6.88 16.21
C ALA A 50 -4.96 -5.49 16.09
N THR A 51 -4.32 -4.61 15.31
CA THR A 51 -4.87 -3.30 14.93
C THR A 51 -4.73 -3.13 13.43
N VAL A 52 -5.84 -2.83 12.76
CA VAL A 52 -5.90 -2.47 11.35
C VAL A 52 -6.30 -1.00 11.27
N ALA A 53 -5.66 -0.24 10.39
CA ALA A 53 -5.92 1.19 10.26
C ALA A 53 -5.88 1.61 8.79
N ASP A 54 -6.78 2.50 8.40
CA ASP A 54 -6.80 3.11 7.07
C ASP A 54 -7.43 4.50 7.11
N ASP A 55 -7.05 5.39 6.21
CA ASP A 55 -7.54 6.77 6.16
C ASP A 55 -8.91 6.90 5.47
N HIS A 56 -9.37 5.85 4.79
CA HIS A 56 -10.60 5.83 4.00
C HIS A 56 -11.57 4.75 4.45
N GLY A 57 -11.07 3.58 4.82
CA GLY A 57 -11.93 2.51 5.30
C GLY A 57 -11.20 1.22 5.63
N VAL A 58 -11.72 0.49 6.61
CA VAL A 58 -11.19 -0.81 7.03
C VAL A 58 -12.17 -1.90 6.63
N MET A 59 -11.63 -3.03 6.17
CA MET A 59 -12.42 -4.23 5.91
C MET A 59 -12.05 -5.31 6.89
N VAL A 60 -13.07 -5.91 7.47
CA VAL A 60 -12.94 -6.91 8.53
C VAL A 60 -13.53 -8.21 8.03
N ASP A 61 -12.69 -9.23 7.86
CA ASP A 61 -13.14 -10.60 7.63
C ASP A 61 -13.67 -11.18 8.94
N LEU A 62 -14.99 -11.33 9.02
CA LEU A 62 -15.70 -11.84 10.19
C LEU A 62 -15.74 -13.38 10.20
N ALA A 63 -15.47 -14.03 9.06
CA ALA A 63 -15.37 -15.48 8.95
C ALA A 63 -14.01 -16.00 9.43
N ALA A 64 -12.95 -15.20 9.28
CA ALA A 64 -11.59 -15.56 9.68
C ALA A 64 -10.86 -14.44 10.48
N PRO A 65 -11.43 -13.97 11.63
CA PRO A 65 -10.71 -13.05 12.50
C PRO A 65 -9.49 -13.73 13.13
N PRO A 66 -8.48 -12.96 13.59
CA PRO A 66 -7.35 -13.51 14.35
C PRO A 66 -7.80 -14.43 15.48
N ALA A 67 -7.07 -15.53 15.67
CA ALA A 67 -7.41 -16.52 16.70
C ALA A 67 -7.52 -15.86 18.09
N GLY A 68 -8.61 -16.16 18.80
CA GLY A 68 -8.91 -15.57 20.10
C GLY A 68 -9.72 -14.28 20.07
N THR A 69 -10.08 -13.76 18.88
CA THR A 69 -10.91 -12.55 18.77
C THR A 69 -12.34 -12.80 19.25
N ASP A 70 -12.76 -12.05 20.27
CA ASP A 70 -14.13 -12.00 20.77
C ASP A 70 -14.86 -10.70 20.39
N ARG A 71 -14.11 -9.60 20.24
CA ARG A 71 -14.66 -8.29 19.86
C ARG A 71 -13.75 -7.57 18.87
N ILE A 72 -14.35 -6.73 18.04
CA ILE A 72 -13.63 -5.87 17.09
C ILE A 72 -14.15 -4.45 17.31
N VAL A 73 -13.33 -3.60 17.89
CA VAL A 73 -13.71 -2.21 18.22
C VAL A 73 -13.28 -1.30 17.08
N LEU A 74 -14.22 -0.48 16.60
CA LEU A 74 -14.01 0.49 15.53
C LEU A 74 -13.90 1.88 16.14
N ALA A 75 -12.86 2.63 15.76
CA ALA A 75 -12.69 4.00 16.21
C ALA A 75 -12.18 4.90 15.08
N ALA A 76 -12.58 6.16 15.10
CA ALA A 76 -11.95 7.21 14.31
C ALA A 76 -10.87 7.87 15.17
N GLU A 77 -9.69 8.11 14.62
CA GLU A 77 -8.60 8.78 15.33
C GLU A 77 -7.94 9.86 14.48
N THR A 78 -7.30 10.80 15.15
CA THR A 78 -6.46 11.81 14.52
C THR A 78 -5.06 11.73 15.09
N ALA A 79 -4.06 11.87 14.23
CA ALA A 79 -2.67 11.90 14.68
C ALA A 79 -2.28 13.18 15.43
N SER A 80 -3.12 14.22 15.41
CA SER A 80 -2.88 15.45 16.17
C SER A 80 -4.15 16.26 16.35
N GLY A 81 -4.44 16.65 17.61
CA GLY A 81 -5.57 17.48 17.97
C GLY A 81 -6.89 16.71 18.15
N PRO A 82 -7.99 17.43 18.40
CA PRO A 82 -9.32 16.85 18.59
C PRO A 82 -9.97 16.44 17.27
N LEU A 83 -10.81 15.40 17.31
CA LEU A 83 -11.65 15.00 16.17
C LEU A 83 -12.65 16.08 15.75
N SER A 84 -13.12 16.91 16.69
CA SER A 84 -14.09 17.99 16.44
C SER A 84 -13.61 19.07 15.46
N ARG A 85 -12.32 19.07 15.08
CA ARG A 85 -11.81 19.89 13.97
C ARG A 85 -12.33 19.44 12.60
N PHE A 86 -12.84 18.22 12.48
CA PHE A 86 -13.25 17.61 11.23
C PHE A 86 -14.77 17.46 11.21
N GLY A 87 -15.45 18.37 10.51
CA GLY A 87 -16.90 18.29 10.29
C GLY A 87 -17.28 17.34 9.16
N GLY A 88 -18.52 16.88 9.13
CA GLY A 88 -19.06 16.02 8.07
C GLY A 88 -18.52 14.59 8.08
N LEU A 89 -18.01 14.11 9.21
CA LEU A 89 -17.56 12.73 9.37
C LEU A 89 -18.74 11.78 9.27
N ARG A 90 -18.59 10.77 8.42
CA ARG A 90 -19.57 9.70 8.28
C ARG A 90 -18.87 8.37 8.18
N CYS A 91 -19.19 7.43 9.07
CA CYS A 91 -18.75 6.05 8.96
C CYS A 91 -19.90 5.17 8.47
N THR A 92 -19.69 4.44 7.38
CA THR A 92 -20.70 3.57 6.77
C THR A 92 -20.24 2.12 6.88
N LEU A 93 -21.05 1.26 7.50
CA LEU A 93 -20.86 -0.18 7.57
C LEU A 93 -21.61 -0.86 6.43
N ARG A 94 -20.93 -1.74 5.67
CA ARG A 94 -21.47 -2.47 4.53
C ARG A 94 -21.21 -3.97 4.61
N ASP A 95 -22.04 -4.76 3.94
CA ASP A 95 -21.92 -6.24 3.87
C ASP A 95 -20.87 -6.78 2.88
N GLY A 96 -19.94 -5.94 2.42
CA GLY A 96 -18.94 -6.31 1.39
C GLY A 96 -19.50 -6.35 -0.05
N ALA A 97 -20.81 -6.49 -0.24
CA ALA A 97 -21.51 -6.44 -1.53
C ALA A 97 -22.15 -5.06 -1.84
N SER A 98 -21.81 -4.04 -1.03
CA SER A 98 -22.18 -2.61 -1.14
C SER A 98 -23.51 -2.19 -0.49
N ALA A 99 -24.25 -3.08 0.17
CA ALA A 99 -25.44 -2.66 0.92
C ALA A 99 -25.04 -1.97 2.24
N ASP A 100 -25.55 -0.77 2.49
CA ASP A 100 -25.33 -0.05 3.77
C ASP A 100 -26.14 -0.75 4.89
N LEU A 101 -25.43 -1.32 5.85
CA LEU A 101 -26.00 -1.98 7.04
C LEU A 101 -26.18 -1.02 8.22
N ALA A 102 -25.29 -0.03 8.35
CA ALA A 102 -25.39 1.05 9.32
C ALA A 102 -24.65 2.30 8.84
N VAL A 103 -25.13 3.48 9.25
CA VAL A 103 -24.48 4.76 8.96
C VAL A 103 -24.38 5.55 10.26
N LEU A 104 -23.15 5.89 10.65
CA LEU A 104 -22.83 6.76 11.79
C LEU A 104 -22.47 8.14 11.26
N SER A 105 -23.05 9.20 11.81
CA SER A 105 -22.78 10.59 11.41
C SER A 105 -22.95 11.54 12.59
N GLY A 106 -22.42 12.77 12.48
CA GLY A 106 -22.49 13.75 13.56
C GLY A 106 -21.76 13.27 14.82
N ALA A 107 -22.41 13.39 15.98
CA ALA A 107 -21.83 12.96 17.27
C ALA A 107 -21.45 11.46 17.29
N ALA A 108 -22.20 10.59 16.59
CA ALA A 108 -21.87 9.17 16.51
C ALA A 108 -20.56 8.91 15.75
N ALA A 109 -20.21 9.78 14.79
CA ALA A 109 -18.96 9.72 14.05
C ALA A 109 -17.81 10.53 14.68
N GLY A 110 -18.07 11.20 15.81
CA GLY A 110 -17.06 11.97 16.55
C GLY A 110 -16.95 13.44 16.17
N GLU A 111 -17.88 13.99 15.38
CA GLU A 111 -17.80 15.41 14.93
C GLU A 111 -17.82 16.43 16.08
N THR A 112 -18.31 16.04 17.26
CA THR A 112 -18.37 16.90 18.45
C THR A 112 -17.33 16.55 19.50
N THR A 113 -16.45 15.60 19.21
CA THR A 113 -15.56 14.95 20.19
C THR A 113 -14.27 15.76 20.36
N PRO A 114 -13.96 16.30 21.55
CA PRO A 114 -12.68 16.97 21.81
C PRO A 114 -11.50 15.99 21.96
N GLU A 115 -11.77 14.69 22.01
CA GLU A 115 -10.75 13.65 22.12
C GLU A 115 -10.10 13.30 20.76
N PRO A 116 -8.83 12.84 20.75
CA PRO A 116 -8.10 12.45 19.54
C PRO A 116 -8.51 11.07 18.99
N VAL A 117 -9.26 10.28 19.78
CA VAL A 117 -9.79 8.97 19.39
C VAL A 117 -11.25 8.90 19.80
N HIS A 118 -12.13 8.44 18.91
CA HIS A 118 -13.57 8.29 19.14
C HIS A 118 -14.04 6.90 18.72
N LEU A 119 -14.59 6.15 19.66
CA LEU A 119 -15.19 4.84 19.45
C LEU A 119 -16.50 4.99 18.67
N LEU A 120 -16.51 4.45 17.46
CA LEU A 120 -17.66 4.45 16.57
C LEU A 120 -18.63 3.34 16.96
N GLY A 121 -18.10 2.14 17.16
CA GLY A 121 -18.89 0.97 17.50
C GLY A 121 -18.03 -0.27 17.69
N GLU A 122 -18.67 -1.41 17.87
CA GLU A 122 -17.98 -2.68 17.96
C GLU A 122 -18.77 -3.80 17.27
N CYS A 123 -18.04 -4.72 16.66
CA CYS A 123 -18.53 -6.04 16.31
C CYS A 123 -18.28 -6.99 17.49
N TYR A 124 -19.30 -7.74 17.89
CA TYR A 124 -19.21 -8.72 18.98
C TYR A 124 -19.95 -10.00 18.62
N ARG A 125 -19.55 -11.11 19.23
CA ARG A 125 -20.21 -12.41 19.04
C ARG A 125 -21.50 -12.49 19.85
N ARG A 126 -22.55 -13.05 19.23
CA ARG A 126 -23.77 -13.49 19.92
C ARG A 126 -24.30 -14.73 19.23
N GLY A 127 -24.29 -15.85 19.95
CA GLY A 127 -24.52 -17.17 19.34
C GLY A 127 -23.40 -17.51 18.36
N THR A 128 -23.75 -18.01 17.18
CA THR A 128 -22.79 -18.37 16.11
C THR A 128 -22.44 -17.21 15.18
N GLY A 129 -23.06 -16.03 15.35
CA GLY A 129 -22.92 -14.89 14.44
C GLY A 129 -22.30 -13.66 15.07
N TRP A 130 -21.86 -12.75 14.20
CA TRP A 130 -21.40 -11.41 14.56
C TRP A 130 -22.55 -10.41 14.57
N TRP A 131 -22.42 -9.39 15.42
CA TRP A 131 -23.38 -8.30 15.56
C TRP A 131 -22.62 -6.99 15.73
N PHE A 132 -23.17 -5.90 15.20
CA PHE A 132 -22.63 -4.56 15.38
C PHE A 132 -23.49 -3.73 16.32
N ARG A 133 -22.83 -2.94 17.19
CA ARG A 133 -23.48 -1.89 17.96
C ARG A 133 -22.65 -0.61 17.97
N GLU A 134 -23.33 0.51 17.85
CA GLU A 134 -22.77 1.85 18.03
C GLU A 134 -22.38 2.09 19.51
N ILE A 135 -21.21 2.70 19.71
CA ILE A 135 -20.71 3.11 21.02
C ILE A 135 -20.85 4.63 21.18
N GLY A 136 -20.11 5.41 20.39
CA GLY A 136 -20.14 6.88 20.40
C GLY A 136 -19.41 7.50 21.59
N HIS A 137 -18.14 7.13 21.85
CA HIS A 137 -17.40 7.57 23.03
C HIS A 137 -15.95 7.99 22.73
N GLY A 138 -15.53 9.17 23.19
CA GLY A 138 -14.15 9.68 23.04
C GLY A 138 -13.17 9.10 24.07
N LEU A 139 -11.90 8.93 23.68
CA LEU A 139 -10.81 8.50 24.56
C LEU A 139 -9.77 9.64 24.67
N PRO A 140 -9.64 10.29 25.85
CA PRO A 140 -8.93 11.56 25.97
C PRO A 140 -7.40 11.44 25.98
N ASP A 141 -6.87 10.28 26.36
CA ASP A 141 -5.44 10.10 26.56
C ASP A 141 -4.99 8.65 26.32
N ALA A 142 -3.67 8.44 26.29
CA ALA A 142 -3.06 7.13 26.11
C ALA A 142 -3.49 6.11 27.19
N ALA A 143 -3.75 6.54 28.42
CA ALA A 143 -4.17 5.62 29.48
C ALA A 143 -5.61 5.11 29.23
N ALA A 144 -6.50 5.98 28.75
CA ALA A 144 -7.82 5.60 28.29
C ALA A 144 -7.76 4.65 27.08
N ILE A 145 -6.88 4.95 26.11
CA ILE A 145 -6.66 4.06 24.94
C ILE A 145 -6.15 2.69 25.40
N VAL A 146 -5.18 2.61 26.32
CA VAL A 146 -4.70 1.32 26.85
C VAL A 146 -5.82 0.54 27.53
N ARG A 147 -6.61 1.20 28.38
CA ARG A 147 -7.69 0.52 29.12
C ARG A 147 -8.80 0.00 28.21
N THR A 148 -9.11 0.72 27.14
CA THR A 148 -10.28 0.42 26.29
C THR A 148 -9.93 -0.35 25.03
N LEU A 149 -8.81 -0.01 24.38
CA LEU A 149 -8.35 -0.61 23.12
C LEU A 149 -7.15 -1.53 23.31
N GLY A 150 -6.44 -1.45 24.44
CA GLY A 150 -5.26 -2.27 24.72
C GLY A 150 -3.95 -1.57 24.36
N ALA A 151 -2.83 -2.14 24.85
CA ALA A 151 -1.50 -1.54 24.72
C ALA A 151 -1.02 -1.42 23.26
N GLY A 152 -1.40 -2.37 22.39
CA GLY A 152 -1.04 -2.32 20.97
C GLY A 152 -1.64 -1.11 20.24
N ALA A 153 -2.93 -0.86 20.44
CA ALA A 153 -3.61 0.32 19.88
C ALA A 153 -3.05 1.64 20.44
N ALA A 154 -2.71 1.66 21.73
CA ALA A 154 -2.08 2.84 22.34
C ALA A 154 -0.66 3.12 21.80
N GLU A 155 0.13 2.08 21.52
CA GLU A 155 1.44 2.22 20.86
C GLU A 155 1.27 2.74 19.43
N TYR A 156 0.31 2.21 18.68
CA TYR A 156 -0.01 2.69 17.33
C TYR A 156 -0.34 4.19 17.33
N HIS A 157 -1.22 4.63 18.22
CA HIS A 157 -1.60 6.03 18.35
C HIS A 157 -0.40 6.93 18.70
N ARG A 158 0.43 6.51 19.67
CA ARG A 158 1.64 7.26 20.05
C ARG A 158 2.64 7.43 18.90
N ILE A 159 2.84 6.38 18.10
CA ILE A 159 3.71 6.45 16.91
C ILE A 159 3.17 7.46 15.90
N ARG A 160 1.84 7.53 15.73
CA ARG A 160 1.17 8.49 14.86
C ARG A 160 1.31 9.92 15.34
N GLU A 161 1.09 10.17 16.63
CA GLU A 161 1.28 11.48 17.25
C GLU A 161 2.72 11.97 17.10
N ALA A 162 3.70 11.11 17.39
CA ALA A 162 5.11 11.45 17.24
C ALA A 162 5.47 11.79 15.78
N ALA A 163 4.94 11.03 14.81
CA ALA A 163 5.16 11.32 13.39
C ALA A 163 4.54 12.66 12.96
N ALA A 164 3.35 13.00 13.46
CA ALA A 164 2.69 14.28 13.19
C ALA A 164 3.45 15.46 13.82
N ALA A 165 3.97 15.31 15.04
CA ALA A 165 4.78 16.33 15.71
C ALA A 165 6.07 16.62 14.93
N VAL A 166 6.76 15.59 14.44
CA VAL A 166 7.96 15.76 13.59
C VAL A 166 7.61 16.45 12.27
N ALA A 167 6.51 16.08 11.63
CA ALA A 167 6.06 16.73 10.38
C ALA A 167 5.76 18.22 10.58
N ALA A 168 5.06 18.56 11.68
CA ALA A 168 4.76 19.95 12.04
C ALA A 168 6.02 20.77 12.31
N ALA A 169 6.99 20.21 13.06
CA ALA A 169 8.27 20.86 13.32
C ALA A 169 9.09 21.08 12.03
N THR A 170 9.08 20.11 11.12
CA THR A 170 9.81 20.19 9.84
C THR A 170 9.20 21.24 8.90
N ALA A 171 7.86 21.34 8.87
CA ALA A 171 7.16 22.37 8.11
C ALA A 171 7.43 23.78 8.64
N ALA A 172 7.49 23.94 9.97
CA ALA A 172 7.87 25.20 10.60
C ALA A 172 9.32 25.61 10.24
N SER A 173 10.27 24.68 10.28
CA SER A 173 11.67 24.97 9.90
C SER A 173 11.86 25.25 8.40
N ALA A 174 11.11 24.58 7.52
CA ALA A 174 11.20 24.81 6.07
C ALA A 174 10.71 26.20 5.64
N SER A 175 9.76 26.78 6.39
CA SER A 175 9.32 28.17 6.18
C SER A 175 10.36 29.22 6.58
N ALA A 176 11.35 28.85 7.40
CA ALA A 176 12.39 29.74 7.91
C ALA A 176 13.70 29.74 7.10
N SER A 177 13.89 28.83 6.13
CA SER A 177 15.15 28.65 5.39
C SER A 177 15.08 29.00 3.90
N ALA A 178 14.05 29.75 3.47
CA ALA A 178 13.84 30.13 2.07
C ALA A 178 14.67 31.35 1.59
N ASP A 179 15.72 31.75 2.33
CA ASP A 179 16.64 32.80 1.91
C ASP A 179 18.09 32.34 2.16
N GLY A 180 18.84 32.04 1.09
CA GLY A 180 20.19 31.50 1.22
C GLY A 180 20.75 30.82 -0.02
N THR A 181 21.40 31.61 -0.87
CA THR A 181 22.17 31.31 -2.09
C THR A 181 23.06 30.05 -1.99
N ARG A 182 23.00 29.20 -3.02
CA ARG A 182 23.81 27.99 -3.20
C ARG A 182 25.03 28.26 -4.11
N PRO A 183 26.27 27.89 -3.74
CA PRO A 183 27.38 27.84 -4.68
C PRO A 183 27.49 26.48 -5.38
N ALA A 184 27.98 26.51 -6.62
CA ALA A 184 28.20 25.37 -7.49
C ALA A 184 29.61 24.77 -7.26
N SER A 185 29.71 23.45 -7.34
CA SER A 185 30.98 22.74 -7.51
C SER A 185 30.89 21.80 -8.72
N SER A 186 31.92 21.91 -9.56
CA SER A 186 32.09 21.29 -10.87
C SER A 186 32.68 19.88 -10.73
N GLY A 187 32.13 18.91 -11.46
CA GLY A 187 32.71 17.56 -11.60
C GLY A 187 32.01 16.78 -12.72
N THR A 188 32.80 16.38 -13.74
CA THR A 188 32.56 15.41 -14.83
C THR A 188 31.14 15.29 -15.40
N ALA A 189 30.99 15.63 -16.68
CA ALA A 189 29.73 15.66 -17.42
C ALA A 189 29.01 14.29 -17.48
N ARG A 190 28.25 13.99 -16.43
CA ARG A 190 27.17 13.01 -16.44
C ARG A 190 26.16 13.50 -17.48
N ALA A 191 25.98 12.74 -18.56
CA ALA A 191 24.89 12.97 -19.49
C ALA A 191 23.58 13.10 -18.68
N LEU A 192 22.79 14.14 -18.96
CA LEU A 192 21.52 14.34 -18.28
C LEU A 192 20.69 13.05 -18.36
N PRO A 193 20.04 12.63 -17.26
CA PRO A 193 19.16 11.48 -17.32
C PRO A 193 17.98 11.77 -18.27
N PRO A 194 17.50 10.78 -19.04
CA PRO A 194 16.33 10.95 -19.89
C PRO A 194 15.10 11.33 -19.06
N ALA A 195 14.21 12.13 -19.65
CA ALA A 195 13.00 12.59 -18.97
C ALA A 195 11.93 11.50 -18.84
N ASN A 196 11.91 10.56 -19.79
CA ASN A 196 11.00 9.41 -19.85
C ASN A 196 11.54 8.33 -20.79
N LEU A 197 10.89 7.16 -20.83
CA LEU A 197 11.28 6.06 -21.72
C LEU A 197 11.16 6.35 -23.21
N ALA A 198 10.32 7.31 -23.65
CA ALA A 198 10.25 7.67 -25.06
C ALA A 198 11.54 8.37 -25.54
N SER A 199 12.14 9.16 -24.65
CA SER A 199 13.43 9.84 -24.83
C SER A 199 14.65 9.01 -24.44
N ALA A 200 14.46 7.76 -24.02
CA ALA A 200 15.54 6.90 -23.54
C ALA A 200 15.99 5.88 -24.60
N ARG A 201 17.23 5.40 -24.46
CA ARG A 201 17.78 4.22 -25.14
C ARG A 201 18.64 3.40 -24.19
N ILE A 202 18.84 2.12 -24.48
CA ILE A 202 19.85 1.30 -23.79
C ILE A 202 21.20 1.48 -24.49
N ALA A 203 22.23 1.80 -23.71
CA ALA A 203 23.58 2.05 -24.22
C ALA A 203 24.63 1.21 -23.49
N GLY A 204 25.71 0.89 -24.20
CA GLY A 204 26.79 0.03 -23.73
C GLY A 204 26.68 -1.40 -24.26
N GLU A 205 27.75 -2.17 -24.07
CA GLU A 205 27.80 -3.58 -24.46
C GLU A 205 26.95 -4.42 -23.51
N ARG A 206 26.10 -5.28 -24.09
CA ARG A 206 25.33 -6.26 -23.32
C ARG A 206 26.25 -7.35 -22.77
N ARG A 207 26.29 -7.49 -21.45
CA ARG A 207 27.13 -8.48 -20.73
C ARG A 207 26.37 -9.73 -20.29
N ALA A 208 25.04 -9.65 -20.21
CA ALA A 208 24.22 -10.81 -19.89
C ALA A 208 24.32 -11.87 -20.99
N ARG A 209 24.63 -13.11 -20.59
CA ARG A 209 24.64 -14.28 -21.49
C ARG A 209 23.23 -14.86 -21.56
N GLY A 210 22.51 -14.58 -22.64
CA GLY A 210 21.13 -15.03 -22.84
C GLY A 210 20.06 -14.03 -22.39
N PRO A 211 18.80 -14.47 -22.31
CA PRO A 211 17.68 -13.61 -21.91
C PRO A 211 17.80 -13.21 -20.44
N VAL A 212 17.30 -12.04 -20.08
CA VAL A 212 17.13 -11.63 -18.68
C VAL A 212 15.66 -11.72 -18.28
N SER A 213 15.36 -11.99 -17.01
CA SER A 213 13.97 -12.09 -16.51
C SER A 213 13.71 -11.08 -15.39
N LEU A 214 12.86 -10.10 -15.66
CA LEU A 214 12.35 -9.20 -14.64
C LEU A 214 11.05 -9.75 -14.05
N GLU A 215 11.08 -10.06 -12.75
CA GLU A 215 9.90 -10.48 -12.00
C GLU A 215 9.36 -9.29 -11.20
N VAL A 216 8.09 -8.97 -11.35
CA VAL A 216 7.46 -7.80 -10.75
C VAL A 216 6.33 -8.23 -9.81
N ALA A 217 6.46 -7.88 -8.54
CA ALA A 217 5.37 -7.98 -7.56
C ALA A 217 4.73 -6.59 -7.39
N VAL A 218 3.46 -6.47 -7.78
CA VAL A 218 2.70 -5.21 -7.73
C VAL A 218 1.72 -5.25 -6.58
N ASP A 219 1.91 -4.35 -5.62
CA ASP A 219 0.99 -4.15 -4.52
C ASP A 219 -0.31 -3.50 -5.03
N LEU A 220 -1.41 -4.24 -4.91
CA LEU A 220 -2.77 -3.79 -5.24
C LEU A 220 -3.62 -3.59 -3.98
N SER A 221 -2.98 -3.49 -2.81
CA SER A 221 -3.65 -3.05 -1.58
C SER A 221 -4.30 -1.68 -1.76
N VAL A 222 -5.21 -1.36 -0.84
CA VAL A 222 -6.01 -0.13 -0.90
C VAL A 222 -5.12 1.12 -0.93
N SER A 223 -4.05 1.18 -0.13
CA SER A 223 -3.12 2.31 -0.08
C SER A 223 -2.40 2.54 -1.42
N MET A 224 -2.28 1.51 -2.25
CA MET A 224 -1.65 1.57 -3.56
C MET A 224 -2.62 1.85 -4.73
N ARG A 225 -3.93 2.02 -4.48
CA ARG A 225 -4.93 2.30 -5.53
C ARG A 225 -4.69 3.61 -6.26
N ALA A 226 -4.27 4.67 -5.55
CA ALA A 226 -3.97 5.97 -6.15
C ALA A 226 -2.88 5.89 -7.25
N HIS A 227 -2.04 4.85 -7.19
CA HIS A 227 -0.93 4.64 -8.12
C HIS A 227 -1.28 3.74 -9.32
N ALA A 228 -2.52 3.24 -9.44
CA ALA A 228 -2.95 2.40 -10.56
C ALA A 228 -2.76 3.09 -11.93
N ARG A 229 -3.18 4.36 -12.05
CA ARG A 229 -3.02 5.15 -13.29
C ARG A 229 -1.54 5.32 -13.67
N PRO A 230 -0.64 5.80 -12.78
CA PRO A 230 0.80 5.82 -13.06
C PRO A 230 1.38 4.47 -13.47
N ARG A 231 1.03 3.38 -12.78
CA ARG A 231 1.51 2.02 -13.12
C ARG A 231 1.12 1.61 -14.52
N LYS A 232 -0.17 1.75 -14.86
CA LYS A 232 -0.67 1.41 -16.20
C LYS A 232 -0.01 2.23 -17.31
N ALA A 233 0.23 3.52 -17.06
CA ALA A 233 0.93 4.39 -18.01
C ALA A 233 2.42 4.01 -18.16
N ALA A 234 3.12 3.73 -17.05
CA ALA A 234 4.51 3.28 -17.08
C ALA A 234 4.68 1.96 -17.83
N LEU A 235 3.77 1.01 -17.62
CA LEU A 235 3.78 -0.28 -18.32
C LEU A 235 3.54 -0.14 -19.84
N ARG A 236 2.68 0.78 -20.27
CA ARG A 236 2.52 1.11 -21.70
C ARG A 236 3.80 1.71 -22.28
N ALA A 237 4.42 2.65 -21.57
CA ALA A 237 5.70 3.24 -21.99
C ALA A 237 6.81 2.17 -22.06
N LEU A 238 6.79 1.20 -21.14
CA LEU A 238 7.71 0.06 -21.15
C LEU A 238 7.48 -0.82 -22.39
N ALA A 239 6.24 -1.15 -22.76
CA ALA A 239 5.98 -1.95 -23.96
C ALA A 239 6.50 -1.26 -25.24
N ASP A 240 6.32 0.06 -25.35
CA ASP A 240 6.85 0.84 -26.49
C ASP A 240 8.38 0.87 -26.51
N PHE A 241 9.00 1.05 -25.34
CA PHE A 241 10.45 1.04 -25.18
C PHE A 241 11.04 -0.34 -25.48
N ALA A 242 10.41 -1.40 -24.98
CA ALA A 242 10.88 -2.77 -25.10
C ALA A 242 11.00 -3.20 -26.55
N ARG A 243 9.99 -2.91 -27.38
CA ARG A 243 10.01 -3.18 -28.83
C ARG A 243 11.22 -2.56 -29.55
N ARG A 244 11.70 -1.42 -29.06
CA ARG A 244 12.84 -0.71 -29.66
C ARG A 244 14.19 -1.17 -29.11
N GLU A 245 14.28 -1.38 -27.80
CA GLU A 245 15.56 -1.44 -27.10
C GLU A 245 15.89 -2.79 -26.46
N MET A 246 14.91 -3.67 -26.21
CA MET A 246 15.15 -4.96 -25.54
C MET A 246 15.52 -6.05 -26.54
N ALA A 247 16.23 -7.08 -26.08
CA ALA A 247 16.57 -8.23 -26.91
C ALA A 247 15.40 -9.24 -26.96
N ASP A 248 15.33 -10.03 -28.03
CA ASP A 248 14.36 -11.12 -28.12
C ASP A 248 14.57 -12.13 -26.98
N GLY A 249 13.47 -12.60 -26.40
CA GLY A 249 13.49 -13.53 -25.28
C GLY A 249 13.71 -12.89 -23.90
N ASP A 250 14.00 -11.60 -23.79
CA ASP A 250 13.99 -10.92 -22.48
C ASP A 250 12.58 -11.00 -21.88
N LEU A 251 12.47 -11.46 -20.64
CA LEU A 251 11.19 -11.83 -20.03
C LEU A 251 10.73 -10.78 -19.02
N LEU A 252 9.41 -10.56 -19.00
CA LEU A 252 8.70 -9.89 -17.91
C LEU A 252 7.67 -10.87 -17.35
N THR A 253 7.69 -11.07 -16.03
CA THR A 253 6.62 -11.72 -15.29
C THR A 253 6.07 -10.72 -14.28
N SER A 254 4.76 -10.56 -14.21
CA SER A 254 4.13 -9.67 -13.23
C SER A 254 3.02 -10.37 -12.49
N VAL A 255 3.07 -10.28 -11.17
CA VAL A 255 2.01 -10.73 -10.27
C VAL A 255 1.53 -9.54 -9.45
N ALA A 256 0.25 -9.53 -9.16
CA ALA A 256 -0.34 -8.64 -8.17
C ALA A 256 -0.34 -9.32 -6.81
N PHE A 257 -0.24 -8.54 -5.74
CA PHE A 257 -0.44 -9.04 -4.39
C PHE A 257 -1.22 -8.06 -3.51
N ALA A 258 -1.94 -8.64 -2.55
CA ALA A 258 -2.52 -7.98 -1.39
C ALA A 258 -2.52 -9.00 -0.24
N GLY A 259 -3.63 -9.65 0.07
CA GLY A 259 -3.65 -10.81 1.00
C GLY A 259 -3.26 -12.12 0.32
N ARG A 260 -3.42 -12.18 -0.99
CA ARG A 260 -3.10 -13.29 -1.89
C ARG A 260 -2.36 -12.73 -3.10
N ALA A 261 -1.88 -13.61 -3.98
CA ALA A 261 -1.28 -13.23 -5.24
C ALA A 261 -2.09 -13.74 -6.43
N ALA A 262 -2.04 -12.98 -7.52
CA ALA A 262 -2.64 -13.38 -8.78
C ALA A 262 -1.77 -12.90 -9.96
N VAL A 263 -1.77 -13.68 -11.05
CA VAL A 263 -1.01 -13.36 -12.25
C VAL A 263 -1.57 -12.09 -12.88
N MET A 264 -0.71 -11.12 -13.22
CA MET A 264 -1.06 -10.00 -14.09
C MET A 264 -0.55 -10.25 -15.50
N VAL A 265 0.71 -10.67 -15.60
CA VAL A 265 1.41 -11.00 -16.84
C VAL A 265 2.16 -12.30 -16.57
N PRO A 266 1.78 -13.43 -17.22
CA PRO A 266 2.59 -14.65 -17.14
C PRO A 266 3.97 -14.42 -17.76
N PRO A 267 4.96 -15.30 -17.56
CA PRO A 267 6.27 -15.14 -18.18
C PRO A 267 6.15 -14.94 -19.69
N ALA A 268 6.45 -13.73 -20.14
CA ALA A 268 6.23 -13.31 -21.52
C ALA A 268 7.45 -12.53 -22.04
N ASP A 269 7.70 -12.65 -23.34
CA ASP A 269 8.68 -11.80 -24.02
C ASP A 269 8.28 -10.34 -23.87
N VAL A 270 9.20 -9.53 -23.33
CA VAL A 270 8.99 -8.11 -23.03
C VAL A 270 8.73 -7.28 -24.29
N ARG A 271 9.25 -7.70 -25.46
CA ARG A 271 8.97 -7.06 -26.77
C ARG A 271 7.58 -7.41 -27.28
N GLY A 272 7.09 -8.60 -26.90
CA GLY A 272 5.79 -9.14 -27.27
C GLY A 272 4.69 -8.91 -26.25
N LEU A 273 4.87 -8.01 -25.27
CA LEU A 273 3.92 -7.83 -24.16
C LEU A 273 2.48 -7.67 -24.68
N PRO A 274 1.57 -8.61 -24.34
CA PRO A 274 0.14 -8.47 -24.68
C PRO A 274 -0.43 -7.23 -23.98
N GLN A 275 -1.57 -6.71 -24.47
CA GLN A 275 -2.23 -5.49 -23.96
C GLN A 275 -2.02 -5.33 -22.45
N VAL A 276 -1.14 -4.39 -22.07
CA VAL A 276 -0.65 -4.38 -20.71
C VAL A 276 -1.76 -3.93 -19.78
N THR A 277 -2.08 -4.81 -18.83
CA THR A 277 -3.18 -4.63 -17.88
C THR A 277 -2.63 -4.42 -16.48
N ASP A 278 -3.22 -3.47 -15.76
CA ASP A 278 -3.05 -3.31 -14.32
C ASP A 278 -4.03 -4.17 -13.52
N LYS A 279 -4.81 -5.01 -14.20
CA LYS A 279 -5.80 -5.92 -13.63
C LYS A 279 -5.22 -7.32 -13.48
N ALA A 280 -5.30 -7.86 -12.28
CA ALA A 280 -4.93 -9.24 -11.99
C ALA A 280 -5.95 -10.24 -12.56
N LEU A 281 -5.47 -11.40 -12.99
CA LEU A 281 -6.25 -12.57 -13.44
C LEU A 281 -6.69 -13.41 -12.23
N GLY A 282 -7.34 -12.74 -11.29
CA GLY A 282 -7.77 -13.35 -10.02
C GLY A 282 -7.98 -12.29 -8.95
N ASP A 283 -8.69 -12.67 -7.90
CA ASP A 283 -8.79 -11.84 -6.71
C ASP A 283 -7.51 -11.98 -5.87
N VAL A 284 -6.91 -10.84 -5.54
CA VAL A 284 -5.72 -10.74 -4.69
C VAL A 284 -6.07 -10.60 -3.20
N GLY A 285 -7.35 -10.53 -2.86
CA GLY A 285 -7.79 -10.33 -1.49
C GLY A 285 -7.35 -8.97 -0.95
N GLN A 286 -7.12 -8.90 0.36
CA GLN A 286 -6.87 -7.65 1.09
C GLN A 286 -5.70 -7.79 2.06
N GLY A 287 -5.09 -6.68 2.44
CA GLY A 287 -3.83 -6.66 3.18
C GLY A 287 -2.63 -6.47 2.25
N THR A 288 -1.42 -6.64 2.80
CA THR A 288 -0.17 -6.38 2.08
C THR A 288 0.88 -7.44 2.45
N LEU A 289 0.67 -8.65 1.94
CA LEU A 289 1.53 -9.81 2.09
C LEU A 289 2.28 -10.07 0.78
N LEU A 290 3.60 -9.91 0.82
CA LEU A 290 4.50 -10.17 -0.30
C LEU A 290 4.79 -11.67 -0.48
N ALA A 291 4.72 -12.47 0.59
CA ALA A 291 5.04 -13.90 0.54
C ALA A 291 4.23 -14.67 -0.52
N PRO A 292 2.89 -14.51 -0.63
CA PRO A 292 2.11 -15.15 -1.69
C PRO A 292 2.59 -14.78 -3.10
N ALA A 293 3.06 -13.54 -3.30
CA ALA A 293 3.57 -13.09 -4.59
C ALA A 293 4.89 -13.80 -4.94
N LEU A 294 5.78 -13.97 -3.96
CA LEU A 294 7.05 -14.67 -4.16
C LEU A 294 6.83 -16.16 -4.44
N GLU A 295 5.88 -16.79 -3.78
CA GLU A 295 5.50 -18.18 -4.03
C GLU A 295 4.93 -18.35 -5.44
N LEU A 296 3.98 -17.50 -5.83
CA LEU A 296 3.43 -17.54 -7.19
C LEU A 296 4.49 -17.26 -8.26
N LEU A 297 5.42 -16.33 -8.03
CA LEU A 297 6.53 -16.08 -8.96
C LEU A 297 7.42 -17.31 -9.12
N LEU A 298 7.74 -18.01 -8.01
CA LEU A 298 8.50 -19.25 -8.03
C LEU A 298 7.80 -20.35 -8.86
N GLU A 299 6.49 -20.50 -8.70
CA GLU A 299 5.67 -21.45 -9.47
C GLU A 299 5.69 -21.14 -10.97
N LEU A 300 5.56 -19.85 -11.33
CA LEU A 300 5.56 -19.41 -12.73
C LEU A 300 6.90 -19.63 -13.44
N ARG A 301 8.01 -19.80 -12.72
CA ARG A 301 9.32 -20.05 -13.35
C ARG A 301 9.36 -21.32 -14.19
N ALA A 302 8.61 -22.34 -13.78
CA ALA A 302 8.50 -23.59 -14.53
C ALA A 302 7.84 -23.41 -15.92
N GLN A 303 7.17 -22.28 -16.15
CA GLN A 303 6.47 -21.96 -17.39
C GLN A 303 7.30 -21.07 -18.33
N ARG A 304 8.54 -20.74 -17.97
CA ARG A 304 9.40 -19.89 -18.80
C ARG A 304 9.80 -20.62 -20.08
N PRO A 305 9.90 -19.90 -21.21
CA PRO A 305 10.37 -20.49 -22.46
C PRO A 305 11.86 -20.84 -22.44
N ALA A 306 12.66 -20.17 -21.60
CA ALA A 306 14.09 -20.41 -21.45
C ALA A 306 14.56 -20.00 -20.04
N GLU A 307 15.66 -20.60 -19.59
CA GLU A 307 16.34 -20.18 -18.36
C GLU A 307 17.07 -18.84 -18.56
N PRO A 308 16.79 -17.81 -17.75
CA PRO A 308 17.40 -16.51 -17.90
C PRO A 308 18.83 -16.48 -17.33
N GLY A 309 19.74 -15.78 -18.02
CA GLY A 309 21.11 -15.54 -17.55
C GLY A 309 21.19 -14.57 -16.37
N ALA A 310 20.13 -13.79 -16.12
CA ALA A 310 19.97 -12.96 -14.93
C ALA A 310 18.48 -12.81 -14.55
N CYS A 311 18.17 -12.85 -13.26
CA CYS A 311 16.81 -12.69 -12.75
C CYS A 311 16.79 -11.67 -11.60
N SER A 312 15.91 -10.66 -11.68
CA SER A 312 15.77 -9.63 -10.64
C SER A 312 14.32 -9.49 -10.22
N LEU A 313 14.12 -9.15 -8.96
CA LEU A 313 12.80 -8.87 -8.39
C LEU A 313 12.59 -7.36 -8.31
N MET A 314 11.42 -6.89 -8.75
CA MET A 314 10.95 -5.52 -8.55
C MET A 314 9.65 -5.56 -7.76
N VAL A 315 9.64 -4.95 -6.57
CA VAL A 315 8.47 -4.88 -5.70
C VAL A 315 7.94 -3.45 -5.71
N ILE A 316 6.76 -3.23 -6.29
CA ILE A 316 6.10 -1.92 -6.33
C ILE A 316 5.08 -1.87 -5.20
N THR A 317 5.38 -1.14 -4.13
CA THR A 317 4.60 -1.10 -2.87
C THR A 317 4.82 0.22 -2.15
N ASP A 318 4.01 0.56 -1.15
CA ASP A 318 4.32 1.63 -0.21
C ASP A 318 5.25 1.18 0.94
N ALA A 319 5.72 -0.07 0.87
CA ALA A 319 6.59 -0.76 1.82
C ALA A 319 5.96 -1.08 3.18
N SER A 320 4.63 -1.00 3.31
CA SER A 320 3.88 -1.46 4.48
C SER A 320 3.58 -2.95 4.35
N LEU A 321 4.60 -3.79 4.52
CA LEU A 321 4.46 -5.25 4.41
C LEU A 321 4.14 -5.87 5.78
N PHE A 322 3.23 -6.85 5.80
CA PHE A 322 2.79 -7.53 7.02
C PHE A 322 3.33 -8.96 7.17
N ASP A 323 4.18 -9.40 6.25
CA ASP A 323 4.81 -10.72 6.33
C ASP A 323 5.80 -10.80 7.49
N ALA A 324 5.90 -11.98 8.11
CA ALA A 324 6.96 -12.24 9.08
C ALA A 324 8.34 -12.10 8.42
N PRO A 325 9.31 -11.38 9.03
CA PRO A 325 10.61 -11.16 8.40
C PRO A 325 11.37 -12.42 8.02
N SER A 326 11.37 -13.43 8.90
CA SER A 326 12.01 -14.73 8.65
C SER A 326 11.43 -15.45 7.42
N THR A 327 10.11 -15.37 7.22
CA THR A 327 9.42 -15.97 6.08
C THR A 327 9.85 -15.33 4.77
N LEU A 328 9.84 -13.99 4.68
CA LEU A 328 10.29 -13.29 3.46
C LEU A 328 11.76 -13.54 3.17
N SER A 329 12.63 -13.52 4.18
CA SER A 329 14.05 -13.78 3.99
C SER A 329 14.31 -15.20 3.50
N ALA A 330 13.55 -16.19 3.98
CA ALA A 330 13.63 -17.56 3.48
C ALA A 330 13.15 -17.68 2.02
N LEU A 331 12.02 -17.05 1.68
CA LEU A 331 11.47 -17.05 0.32
C LEU A 331 12.41 -16.36 -0.68
N LEU A 332 12.95 -15.19 -0.35
CA LEU A 332 13.87 -14.45 -1.22
C LEU A 332 15.18 -15.21 -1.43
N ARG A 333 15.71 -15.87 -0.39
CA ARG A 333 16.87 -16.77 -0.55
C ARG A 333 16.55 -17.95 -1.47
N ARG A 334 15.39 -18.58 -1.29
CA ARG A 334 14.93 -19.69 -2.15
C ARG A 334 14.72 -19.24 -3.60
N ALA A 335 14.23 -18.02 -3.80
CA ALA A 335 13.99 -17.46 -5.12
C ALA A 335 15.28 -17.00 -5.83
N GLY A 336 16.40 -16.82 -5.13
CA GLY A 336 17.71 -16.64 -5.75
C GLY A 336 17.79 -15.46 -6.74
N HIS A 337 17.00 -14.40 -6.52
CA HIS A 337 17.10 -13.19 -7.35
C HIS A 337 18.48 -12.55 -7.18
N GLY A 338 19.09 -12.13 -8.30
CA GLY A 338 20.40 -11.47 -8.28
C GLY A 338 20.35 -10.06 -7.70
N ALA A 339 19.20 -9.39 -7.81
CA ALA A 339 18.93 -8.10 -7.19
C ALA A 339 17.45 -7.98 -6.81
N VAL A 340 17.20 -7.21 -5.75
CA VAL A 340 15.85 -6.81 -5.32
C VAL A 340 15.74 -5.30 -5.43
N HIS A 341 14.73 -4.83 -6.16
CA HIS A 341 14.43 -3.43 -6.37
C HIS A 341 13.10 -3.09 -5.69
N LEU A 342 13.16 -2.29 -4.64
CA LEU A 342 11.97 -1.84 -3.92
C LEU A 342 11.55 -0.48 -4.45
N VAL A 343 10.37 -0.40 -5.05
CA VAL A 343 9.89 0.76 -5.79
C VAL A 343 8.70 1.36 -5.08
N VAL A 344 8.94 2.48 -4.41
CA VAL A 344 7.95 3.12 -3.53
C VAL A 344 7.49 4.46 -4.07
N PRO A 345 6.23 4.87 -3.85
CA PRO A 345 5.80 6.24 -4.09
C PRO A 345 6.70 7.25 -3.36
N ARG A 346 6.92 8.43 -3.94
CA ARG A 346 7.68 9.51 -3.28
C ARG A 346 6.99 9.99 -2.00
N SER A 347 5.66 9.85 -1.90
CA SER A 347 4.87 10.12 -0.70
C SER A 347 5.16 9.15 0.45
N THR A 348 5.75 7.98 0.18
CA THR A 348 6.15 7.04 1.22
C THR A 348 7.22 7.66 2.11
N ARG A 349 7.09 7.44 3.43
CA ARG A 349 7.99 7.99 4.46
C ARG A 349 9.46 7.76 4.11
N ARG A 350 10.31 8.71 4.49
CA ARG A 350 11.76 8.66 4.19
C ARG A 350 12.46 7.45 4.81
N ARG A 351 11.99 6.98 5.98
CA ARG A 351 12.31 5.66 6.55
C ARG A 351 11.20 4.68 6.19
N LEU A 352 11.56 3.60 5.51
CA LEU A 352 10.63 2.53 5.15
C LEU A 352 10.31 1.69 6.39
N PRO A 353 9.05 1.28 6.60
CA PRO A 353 8.64 0.47 7.76
C PRO A 353 9.02 -1.01 7.59
N LEU A 354 10.23 -1.31 7.12
CA LEU A 354 10.73 -2.67 6.89
C LEU A 354 11.67 -3.15 8.02
N LYS A 355 11.43 -2.68 9.26
CA LYS A 355 12.31 -2.98 10.39
C LYS A 355 12.31 -4.49 10.69
N GLY A 356 13.49 -5.11 10.61
CA GLY A 356 13.66 -6.56 10.83
C GLY A 356 13.79 -7.40 9.57
N HIS A 357 13.59 -6.82 8.38
CA HIS A 357 13.81 -7.49 7.10
C HIS A 357 15.25 -7.25 6.61
N ASP A 358 16.14 -8.20 6.84
CA ASP A 358 17.56 -8.15 6.42
C ASP A 358 17.76 -7.95 4.91
N TRP A 359 16.81 -8.43 4.10
CA TRP A 359 16.81 -8.25 2.66
C TRP A 359 16.55 -6.81 2.23
N ALA A 360 15.81 -6.04 3.04
CA ALA A 360 15.47 -4.66 2.72
C ALA A 360 16.71 -3.76 2.74
N ASP A 361 17.68 -4.06 3.61
CA ASP A 361 18.98 -3.35 3.66
C ASP A 361 19.83 -3.58 2.41
N ARG A 362 19.57 -4.68 1.67
CA ARG A 362 20.26 -5.02 0.42
C ARG A 362 19.45 -4.63 -0.82
N ALA A 363 18.20 -4.23 -0.66
CA ALA A 363 17.35 -3.83 -1.77
C ALA A 363 17.73 -2.43 -2.28
N THR A 364 17.72 -2.27 -3.61
CA THR A 364 17.85 -0.94 -4.20
C THR A 364 16.50 -0.24 -4.12
N VAL A 365 16.43 0.85 -3.34
CA VAL A 365 15.19 1.60 -3.15
C VAL A 365 15.05 2.69 -4.22
N TRP A 366 14.02 2.55 -5.04
CA TRP A 366 13.59 3.55 -6.01
C TRP A 366 12.38 4.30 -5.51
N ARG A 367 12.30 5.59 -5.85
CA ARG A 367 11.13 6.42 -5.58
C ARG A 367 10.53 6.88 -6.88
N PHE A 368 9.21 6.79 -7.02
CA PHE A 368 8.50 7.34 -8.18
C PHE A 368 7.45 8.36 -7.77
N ARG A 369 7.30 9.41 -8.57
CA ARG A 369 6.29 10.46 -8.39
C ARG A 369 5.18 10.39 -9.44
N ASP A 370 5.51 9.91 -10.63
CA ASP A 370 4.66 9.87 -11.81
C ASP A 370 4.97 8.64 -12.67
N ALA A 371 4.22 8.49 -13.78
CA ALA A 371 4.37 7.37 -14.71
C ALA A 371 5.73 7.38 -15.42
N ASP A 372 6.26 8.55 -15.76
CA ASP A 372 7.53 8.68 -16.48
C ASP A 372 8.69 8.18 -15.63
N GLN A 373 8.73 8.57 -14.35
CA GLN A 373 9.73 8.10 -13.42
C GLN A 373 9.62 6.59 -13.18
N LEU A 374 8.41 6.06 -13.02
CA LEU A 374 8.21 4.62 -12.87
C LEU A 374 8.66 3.85 -14.13
N GLY A 375 8.37 4.38 -15.32
CA GLY A 375 8.87 3.83 -16.58
C GLY A 375 10.40 3.82 -16.64
N LEU A 376 11.05 4.93 -16.30
CA LEU A 376 12.52 5.00 -16.25
C LEU A 376 13.11 3.97 -15.28
N ILE A 377 12.48 3.73 -14.12
CA ILE A 377 12.93 2.69 -13.18
C ILE A 377 12.87 1.30 -13.85
N TYR A 378 11.80 0.96 -14.57
CA TYR A 378 11.76 -0.30 -15.33
C TYR A 378 12.93 -0.40 -16.31
N GLY A 379 13.18 0.65 -17.09
CA GLY A 379 14.29 0.69 -18.04
C GLY A 379 15.65 0.52 -17.35
N GLU A 380 15.88 1.21 -16.23
CA GLU A 380 17.13 1.14 -15.47
C GLU A 380 17.38 -0.25 -14.89
N VAL A 381 16.32 -0.93 -14.41
CA VAL A 381 16.43 -2.31 -13.92
C VAL A 381 16.84 -3.25 -15.05
N PHE A 382 16.19 -3.17 -16.23
CA PHE A 382 16.59 -3.97 -17.38
C PHE A 382 18.02 -3.67 -17.84
N ALA A 383 18.39 -2.39 -17.95
CA ALA A 383 19.74 -1.99 -18.33
C ALA A 383 20.78 -2.51 -17.33
N ALA A 384 20.52 -2.42 -16.03
CA ALA A 384 21.41 -2.96 -15.00
C ALA A 384 21.56 -4.49 -15.11
N MET A 385 20.47 -5.22 -15.35
CA MET A 385 20.49 -6.68 -15.54
C MET A 385 21.32 -7.11 -16.75
N THR A 386 21.35 -6.30 -17.81
CA THR A 386 22.12 -6.57 -19.02
C THR A 386 23.55 -6.01 -18.97
N GLY A 387 23.93 -5.31 -17.89
CA GLY A 387 25.23 -4.63 -17.76
C GLY A 387 25.36 -3.35 -18.59
N GLN A 388 24.24 -2.80 -19.03
CA GLN A 388 24.12 -1.59 -19.84
C GLN A 388 23.60 -0.42 -18.98
N ARG A 389 23.34 0.74 -19.61
CA ARG A 389 22.82 1.94 -18.93
C ARG A 389 21.74 2.62 -19.77
N LEU A 390 20.83 3.34 -19.12
CA LEU A 390 19.92 4.23 -19.83
C LEU A 390 20.62 5.54 -20.22
N GLU A 391 20.43 5.98 -21.46
CA GLU A 391 20.91 7.27 -21.95
C GLU A 391 19.80 8.04 -22.68
N ILE A 392 19.97 9.35 -22.83
CA ILE A 392 19.14 10.16 -23.73
C ILE A 392 19.33 9.67 -25.17
N ARG A 393 18.21 9.35 -25.82
CA ARG A 393 18.12 9.12 -27.26
C ARG A 393 18.31 10.47 -27.96
N ARG A 394 19.45 10.66 -28.60
CA ARG A 394 19.65 11.83 -29.49
C ARG A 394 18.78 11.64 -30.74
N PRO A 395 18.04 12.67 -31.18
CA PRO A 395 17.38 12.62 -32.49
C PRO A 395 18.46 12.39 -33.55
N HIS A 396 18.17 11.53 -34.53
CA HIS A 396 19.02 11.38 -35.70
C HIS A 396 19.03 12.73 -36.44
N PRO A 397 20.20 13.24 -36.87
CA PRO A 397 20.28 14.48 -37.65
C PRO A 397 19.50 14.39 -38.97
#